data_AF-A0A2K9PW26-F1
#
_entry.id   AF-A0A2K9PW26-F1
#
_cell.length_a   1.000
_cell.length_b   1.000
_cell.length_c   1.000
_cell.angle_alpha   90.00
_cell.angle_beta   90.00
_cell.angle_gamma   90.00
#
_symmetry.space_group_name_H-M   'P 1'
#
loop_
_entity.id
_entity.type
_entity.pdbx_description
1 polymer ?
#
loop_
_entity_poly.entity_id
_entity_poly.type
_entity_poly.pdbx_seq_one_letter_code
_entity_poly.pdbx_strand_id
1 'polypeptide(L)'
;MIIKAKITPILNKMYKILLALIIIFPLNVFSQKLGCKEKLEAQLLSKIKPYKSKNLVPYYLEKDKKWGFLHKESRKKITEPIFKKPIFFNPRLVADHAFETKGNEDGCYTILHGSKKNYDVYYVSEGDYGISEQVHNESFKEAGNNREMINNDISGFEVNEKGAIISYNSKYYDFNNNKARIDRYAIKFNEKYYAVVNKHENYTTTYSIINQDGNVIEGFENMRKRPIYKYTFATPEDLWFLIEIENNSLGYVFRSVNQKESTEKFKHPYSMTILPKTIGYAILVTEKGYGVMDLTTMEWRIEPSSENVFYALYYASSELLLDKNYPEHIIPEIPVEKINENRKKSNIYILNSKEQFYDLDLNLYTVKR
;
A
#
# COMPACT_ATOMS: atom_id res chain seq x y z
N MET A 1 -50.48 -69.01 60.21
CA MET A 1 -50.88 -68.36 58.95
C MET A 1 -50.45 -66.90 59.04
N ILE A 2 -49.40 -66.49 58.31
CA ILE A 2 -49.10 -65.11 57.88
C ILE A 2 -47.89 -65.19 56.93
N ILE A 3 -47.98 -64.41 55.88
CA ILE A 3 -47.31 -64.49 54.59
C ILE A 3 -45.94 -63.77 54.66
N LYS A 4 -44.84 -64.43 54.27
CA LYS A 4 -43.60 -63.75 53.88
C LYS A 4 -43.71 -63.30 52.43
N ALA A 5 -44.14 -62.07 52.21
CA ALA A 5 -44.14 -61.43 50.91
C ALA A 5 -42.74 -60.92 50.54
N LYS A 6 -42.25 -61.36 49.37
CA LYS A 6 -41.10 -60.83 48.65
C LYS A 6 -41.32 -59.34 48.35
N ILE A 7 -40.43 -58.48 48.83
CA ILE A 7 -40.25 -57.13 48.28
C ILE A 7 -38.82 -57.03 47.77
N THR A 8 -38.61 -57.40 46.51
CA THR A 8 -37.51 -56.89 45.65
C THR A 8 -37.75 -57.44 44.24
N PRO A 9 -38.25 -56.60 43.31
CA PRO A 9 -37.35 -56.14 42.24
C PRO A 9 -37.66 -54.73 41.72
N ILE A 10 -38.22 -53.82 42.53
CA ILE A 10 -38.60 -52.48 42.06
C ILE A 10 -37.42 -51.48 42.20
N LEU A 11 -36.55 -51.66 43.20
CA LEU A 11 -35.46 -50.70 43.46
C LEU A 11 -34.35 -50.72 42.40
N ASN A 12 -34.13 -51.86 41.72
CA ASN A 12 -33.05 -52.00 40.73
C ASN A 12 -33.41 -51.51 39.32
N LYS A 13 -34.69 -51.22 39.06
CA LYS A 13 -35.17 -50.70 37.76
C LYS A 13 -35.18 -49.16 37.74
N MET A 14 -35.40 -48.51 38.90
CA MET A 14 -35.32 -47.05 39.03
C MET A 14 -33.89 -46.52 38.91
N TYR A 15 -32.87 -47.26 39.39
CA TYR A 15 -31.47 -46.83 39.29
C TYR A 15 -30.93 -46.89 37.86
N LYS A 16 -31.41 -47.82 37.02
CA LYS A 16 -31.03 -47.91 35.59
C LYS A 16 -31.73 -46.87 34.72
N ILE A 17 -32.93 -46.42 35.09
CA ILE A 17 -33.64 -45.36 34.37
C ILE A 17 -33.07 -43.98 34.75
N LEU A 18 -32.66 -43.78 36.01
CA LEU A 18 -32.04 -42.52 36.44
C LEU A 18 -30.63 -42.34 35.83
N LEU A 19 -29.88 -43.41 35.61
CA LEU A 19 -28.56 -43.36 34.95
C LEU A 19 -28.64 -43.12 33.43
N ALA A 20 -29.76 -43.51 32.79
CA ALA A 20 -29.98 -43.29 31.36
C ALA A 20 -30.46 -41.86 31.02
N LEU A 21 -30.90 -41.08 32.02
CA LEU A 21 -31.37 -39.70 31.85
C LEU A 21 -30.24 -38.64 31.92
N ILE A 22 -29.02 -39.02 32.30
CA ILE A 22 -27.85 -38.11 32.29
C ILE A 22 -27.14 -38.10 30.92
N ILE A 23 -27.53 -38.97 29.98
CA ILE A 23 -26.93 -39.08 28.63
C ILE A 23 -27.71 -38.27 27.57
N ILE A 24 -28.71 -37.48 27.96
CA ILE A 24 -29.40 -36.53 27.08
C ILE A 24 -29.40 -35.15 27.73
N PHE A 25 -28.24 -34.71 28.23
CA PHE A 25 -27.95 -33.29 28.07
C PHE A 25 -27.64 -33.10 26.59
N PRO A 26 -28.41 -32.28 25.83
CA PRO A 26 -27.83 -31.75 24.62
C PRO A 26 -26.53 -31.10 25.07
N LEU A 27 -25.40 -31.58 24.54
CA LEU A 27 -24.18 -30.79 24.43
C LEU A 27 -24.47 -29.60 23.51
N ASN A 28 -25.48 -28.80 23.85
CA ASN A 28 -25.41 -27.35 23.73
C ASN A 28 -24.37 -26.91 24.76
N VAL A 29 -23.13 -27.39 24.59
CA VAL A 29 -21.96 -26.61 24.96
C VAL A 29 -22.25 -25.30 24.27
N PHE A 30 -22.58 -24.30 25.08
CA PHE A 30 -22.51 -22.91 24.67
C PHE A 30 -21.21 -22.82 23.87
N SER A 31 -21.33 -22.70 22.55
CA SER A 31 -20.23 -22.18 21.74
C SER A 31 -20.11 -20.76 22.26
N GLN A 32 -19.38 -20.58 23.38
CA GLN A 32 -19.02 -19.26 23.86
C GLN A 32 -18.30 -18.65 22.67
N LYS A 33 -18.95 -17.63 22.08
CA LYS A 33 -18.41 -16.91 20.94
C LYS A 33 -17.06 -16.37 21.44
N LEU A 34 -15.97 -17.01 21.02
CA LEU A 34 -14.62 -16.60 21.41
C LEU A 34 -14.47 -15.12 21.06
N GLY A 35 -13.97 -14.32 22.01
CA GLY A 35 -13.66 -12.93 21.77
C GLY A 35 -12.55 -12.77 20.74
N CYS A 36 -12.38 -11.55 20.24
CA CYS A 36 -11.36 -11.27 19.22
C CYS A 36 -9.95 -11.65 19.65
N LYS A 37 -9.62 -11.47 20.93
CA LYS A 37 -8.30 -11.82 21.47
C LYS A 37 -8.06 -13.33 21.46
N GLU A 38 -9.03 -14.13 21.91
CA GLU A 38 -8.92 -15.59 21.91
C GLU A 38 -8.86 -16.16 20.48
N LYS A 39 -9.68 -15.62 19.56
CA LYS A 39 -9.64 -15.99 18.14
C LYS A 39 -8.29 -15.66 17.52
N LEU A 40 -7.75 -14.47 17.79
CA LEU A 40 -6.45 -14.03 17.34
C LEU A 40 -5.33 -14.97 17.79
N GLU A 41 -5.32 -15.35 19.07
CA GLU A 41 -4.30 -16.26 19.60
C GLU A 41 -4.40 -17.66 18.95
N ALA A 42 -5.61 -18.24 18.93
CA ALA A 42 -5.84 -19.61 18.49
C ALA A 42 -5.72 -19.79 16.96
N GLN A 43 -6.16 -18.81 16.17
CA GLN A 43 -6.25 -18.96 14.71
C GLN A 43 -5.05 -18.35 13.97
N LEU A 44 -4.33 -17.40 14.58
CA LEU A 44 -3.24 -16.67 13.94
C LEU A 44 -1.93 -16.73 14.74
N LEU A 45 -1.85 -16.13 15.93
CA LEU A 45 -0.57 -15.90 16.63
C LEU A 45 0.20 -17.18 16.91
N SER A 46 -0.45 -18.19 17.50
CA SER A 46 0.17 -19.48 17.80
C SER A 46 0.78 -20.16 16.56
N LYS A 47 0.17 -19.94 15.38
CA LYS A 47 0.61 -20.54 14.12
C LYS A 47 1.75 -19.76 13.46
N ILE A 48 1.77 -18.44 13.57
CA ILE A 48 2.77 -17.59 12.89
C ILE A 48 4.02 -17.32 13.71
N LYS A 49 3.96 -17.41 15.05
CA LYS A 49 5.09 -17.15 15.98
C LYS A 49 6.41 -17.83 15.58
N PRO A 50 6.44 -19.08 15.08
CA PRO A 50 7.69 -19.73 14.68
C PRO A 50 8.37 -19.14 13.43
N TYR A 51 7.68 -18.29 12.68
CA TYR A 51 8.13 -17.80 11.38
C TYR A 51 8.60 -16.35 11.45
N LYS A 52 9.38 -15.92 10.45
CA LYS A 52 9.68 -14.49 10.25
C LYS A 52 8.52 -13.83 9.53
N SER A 53 8.10 -12.64 9.97
CA SER A 53 6.97 -11.91 9.37
C SER A 53 7.10 -11.72 7.85
N LYS A 54 8.28 -11.37 7.35
CA LYS A 54 8.50 -11.18 5.91
C LYS A 54 8.37 -12.47 5.08
N ASN A 55 8.40 -13.64 5.70
CA ASN A 55 8.28 -14.95 5.04
C ASN A 55 6.84 -15.50 5.07
N LEU A 56 5.88 -14.76 5.62
CA LEU A 56 4.47 -15.10 5.58
C LEU A 56 3.83 -14.47 4.35
N VAL A 57 3.42 -15.29 3.38
CA VAL A 57 2.84 -14.85 2.12
C VAL A 57 1.34 -15.15 2.15
N PRO A 58 0.45 -14.19 1.86
CA PRO A 58 -0.96 -14.44 1.73
C PRO A 58 -1.23 -15.45 0.60
N TYR A 59 -2.19 -16.35 0.82
CA TYR A 59 -2.74 -17.20 -0.23
C TYR A 59 -4.25 -17.12 -0.17
N TYR A 60 -4.88 -17.11 -1.34
CA TYR A 60 -6.33 -17.04 -1.47
C TYR A 60 -6.95 -18.44 -1.48
N LEU A 61 -8.10 -18.60 -0.82
CA LEU A 61 -8.94 -19.78 -0.92
C LEU A 61 -10.30 -19.41 -1.49
N GLU A 62 -10.55 -19.83 -2.73
CA GLU A 62 -11.74 -19.45 -3.50
C GLU A 62 -13.06 -19.86 -2.83
N LYS A 63 -13.09 -21.05 -2.22
CA LYS A 63 -14.28 -21.58 -1.52
C LYS A 63 -14.79 -20.64 -0.42
N ASP A 64 -13.85 -20.04 0.33
CA ASP A 64 -14.17 -19.19 1.48
C ASP A 64 -14.06 -17.70 1.16
N LYS A 65 -13.61 -17.36 -0.06
CA LYS A 65 -13.27 -16.01 -0.53
C LYS A 65 -12.41 -15.22 0.46
N LYS A 66 -11.41 -15.90 1.03
CA LYS A 66 -10.57 -15.39 2.11
C LYS A 66 -9.11 -15.73 1.90
N TRP A 67 -8.27 -15.02 2.63
CA TRP A 67 -6.82 -15.16 2.62
C TRP A 67 -6.31 -15.75 3.93
N GLY A 68 -5.35 -16.66 3.82
CA GLY A 68 -4.53 -17.16 4.93
C GLY A 68 -3.05 -16.96 4.63
N PHE A 69 -2.17 -17.43 5.50
CA PHE A 69 -0.73 -17.40 5.26
C PHE A 69 -0.16 -18.75 4.87
N LEU A 70 0.75 -18.75 3.90
CA LEU A 70 1.70 -19.82 3.64
C LEU A 70 3.12 -19.34 3.95
N HIS A 71 4.02 -20.29 4.14
CA HIS A 71 5.44 -20.00 4.34
C HIS A 71 6.16 -19.87 3.00
N LYS A 72 6.94 -18.80 2.79
CA LYS A 72 7.59 -18.44 1.53
C LYS A 72 8.38 -19.61 0.91
N GLU A 73 9.37 -20.17 1.61
CA GLU A 73 10.27 -21.16 1.03
C GLU A 73 9.60 -22.54 0.89
N SER A 74 8.92 -23.00 1.94
CA SER A 74 8.34 -24.35 1.97
C SER A 74 7.00 -24.45 1.24
N ARG A 75 6.33 -23.32 1.00
CA ARG A 75 4.97 -23.21 0.45
C ARG A 75 3.91 -23.99 1.24
N LYS A 76 4.21 -24.33 2.49
CA LYS A 76 3.27 -24.99 3.41
C LYS A 76 2.29 -23.96 3.95
N LYS A 77 1.01 -24.35 4.03
CA LYS A 77 -0.04 -23.57 4.69
C LYS A 77 0.29 -23.42 6.18
N ILE A 78 0.21 -22.18 6.68
CA ILE A 78 0.48 -21.82 8.08
C ILE A 78 -0.81 -21.52 8.83
N THR A 79 -1.72 -20.75 8.23
CA THR A 79 -3.02 -20.43 8.85
C THR A 79 -4.19 -20.89 8.00
N GLU A 80 -5.36 -20.99 8.64
CA GLU A 80 -6.62 -21.02 7.90
C GLU A 80 -6.91 -19.63 7.29
N PRO A 81 -7.70 -19.54 6.21
CA PRO A 81 -8.09 -18.26 5.64
C PRO A 81 -9.04 -17.49 6.55
N ILE A 82 -8.63 -16.30 6.98
CA ILE A 82 -9.36 -15.47 7.94
C ILE A 82 -9.47 -14.00 7.52
N PHE A 83 -8.72 -13.56 6.50
CA PHE A 83 -8.71 -12.17 6.04
C PHE A 83 -9.55 -12.00 4.78
N LYS A 84 -10.23 -10.85 4.64
CA LYS A 84 -11.00 -10.50 3.43
C LYS A 84 -10.12 -9.99 2.28
N LYS A 85 -8.90 -9.54 2.58
CA LYS A 85 -7.95 -8.96 1.64
C LYS A 85 -6.57 -9.59 1.84
N PRO A 86 -5.68 -9.56 0.84
CA PRO A 86 -4.30 -9.95 1.06
C PRO A 86 -3.60 -8.92 1.96
N ILE A 87 -2.99 -9.38 3.04
CA ILE A 87 -2.33 -8.51 4.03
C ILE A 87 -0.91 -9.01 4.27
N PHE A 88 0.08 -8.14 4.07
CA PHE A 88 1.48 -8.41 4.38
C PHE A 88 1.92 -7.67 5.65
N PHE A 89 2.98 -8.15 6.28
CA PHE A 89 3.64 -7.41 7.36
C PHE A 89 4.56 -6.33 6.78
N ASN A 90 4.36 -5.06 7.17
CA ASN A 90 5.15 -3.94 6.66
C ASN A 90 5.43 -2.79 7.68
N PRO A 91 6.08 -3.03 8.83
CA PRO A 91 6.44 -4.32 9.46
C PRO A 91 5.36 -4.85 10.40
N ARG A 92 4.29 -4.06 10.58
CA ARG A 92 3.11 -4.45 11.33
C ARG A 92 2.12 -5.10 10.38
N LEU A 93 1.27 -5.97 10.92
CA LEU A 93 0.09 -6.45 10.21
C LEU A 93 -1.09 -5.63 10.70
N VAL A 94 -1.82 -5.02 9.77
CA VAL A 94 -3.09 -4.32 10.04
C VAL A 94 -4.17 -5.08 9.30
N ALA A 95 -5.13 -5.62 10.04
CA ALA A 95 -6.21 -6.42 9.48
C ALA A 95 -7.56 -5.94 9.99
N ASP A 96 -8.40 -5.53 9.05
CA ASP A 96 -9.80 -5.20 9.28
C ASP A 96 -10.67 -6.45 9.05
N HIS A 97 -11.70 -6.60 9.88
CA HIS A 97 -12.68 -7.69 9.81
C HIS A 97 -12.06 -9.09 9.72
N ALA A 98 -10.96 -9.32 10.44
CA ALA A 98 -10.36 -10.64 10.56
C ALA A 98 -11.23 -11.58 11.42
N PHE A 99 -11.08 -12.89 11.27
CA PHE A 99 -11.76 -13.92 12.09
C PHE A 99 -13.29 -13.96 11.98
N GLU A 100 -13.86 -13.33 10.94
CA GLU A 100 -15.27 -13.46 10.61
C GLU A 100 -15.55 -14.89 10.09
N THR A 101 -16.61 -15.55 10.57
CA THR A 101 -17.08 -16.81 9.98
C THR A 101 -18.60 -16.90 10.05
N LYS A 102 -19.24 -17.17 8.90
CA LYS A 102 -20.68 -17.50 8.76
C LYS A 102 -21.66 -16.43 9.26
N GLY A 103 -21.69 -15.27 8.60
CA GLY A 103 -22.89 -14.41 8.53
C GLY A 103 -23.14 -13.46 9.69
N ASN A 104 -22.20 -13.29 10.63
CA ASN A 104 -22.20 -12.16 11.57
C ASN A 104 -21.03 -11.25 11.18
N GLU A 105 -21.35 -10.00 10.84
CA GLU A 105 -20.48 -9.09 10.07
C GLU A 105 -19.44 -8.32 10.91
N ASP A 106 -19.43 -8.53 12.24
CA ASP A 106 -18.46 -7.90 13.15
C ASP A 106 -17.19 -8.76 13.23
N GLY A 107 -16.34 -8.66 12.21
CA GLY A 107 -14.98 -9.19 12.28
C GLY A 107 -14.11 -8.38 13.26
N CYS A 108 -12.89 -8.83 13.57
CA CYS A 108 -12.00 -8.10 14.47
C CYS A 108 -11.12 -7.12 13.71
N TYR A 109 -10.93 -5.92 14.27
CA TYR A 109 -9.81 -5.06 13.87
C TYR A 109 -8.58 -5.46 14.67
N THR A 110 -7.45 -5.67 14.00
CA THR A 110 -6.21 -6.11 14.66
C THR A 110 -5.00 -5.41 14.08
N ILE A 111 -4.14 -4.92 14.97
CA ILE A 111 -2.79 -4.45 14.66
C ILE A 111 -1.79 -5.32 15.43
N LEU A 112 -0.90 -6.00 14.71
CA LEU A 112 0.16 -6.83 15.28
C LEU A 112 1.52 -6.25 14.93
N HIS A 113 2.44 -6.28 15.90
CA HIS A 113 3.84 -6.14 15.56
C HIS A 113 4.34 -7.37 14.77
N GLY A 114 5.45 -7.21 14.05
CA GLY A 114 6.10 -8.31 13.36
C GLY A 114 6.98 -9.16 14.28
N SER A 115 7.62 -10.17 13.69
CA SER A 115 8.46 -11.17 14.38
C SER A 115 9.62 -10.58 15.20
N LYS A 116 10.13 -9.38 14.86
CA LYS A 116 11.16 -8.68 15.66
C LYS A 116 10.68 -8.22 17.03
N LYS A 117 9.37 -8.13 17.22
CA LYS A 117 8.70 -7.82 18.49
C LYS A 117 7.79 -8.97 18.89
N ASN A 118 8.21 -10.21 18.58
CA ASN A 118 7.53 -11.44 18.96
C ASN A 118 6.01 -11.49 18.67
N TYR A 119 5.56 -10.78 17.63
CA TYR A 119 4.14 -10.66 17.30
C TYR A 119 3.26 -10.06 18.41
N ASP A 120 3.83 -9.17 19.24
CA ASP A 120 3.11 -8.45 20.28
C ASP A 120 1.86 -7.77 19.70
N VAL A 121 0.73 -7.95 20.39
CA VAL A 121 -0.55 -7.36 19.99
C VAL A 121 -0.52 -5.88 20.34
N TYR A 122 -0.52 -5.03 19.32
CA TYR A 122 -0.60 -3.58 19.51
C TYR A 122 -2.04 -3.15 19.79
N TYR A 123 -2.99 -3.70 19.03
CA TYR A 123 -4.41 -3.40 19.18
C TYR A 123 -5.26 -4.58 18.70
N VAL A 124 -6.33 -4.87 19.42
CA VAL A 124 -7.37 -5.80 18.98
C VAL A 124 -8.71 -5.34 19.55
N SER A 125 -9.72 -5.21 18.69
CA SER A 125 -11.10 -4.96 19.12
C SER A 125 -12.07 -5.73 18.25
N GLU A 126 -13.30 -5.87 18.75
CA GLU A 126 -14.43 -6.16 17.89
C GLU A 126 -14.56 -5.01 16.89
N GLY A 127 -14.76 -5.34 15.61
CA GLY A 127 -14.93 -4.36 14.56
C GLY A 127 -16.39 -4.00 14.49
N ASP A 128 -16.77 -2.88 15.09
CA ASP A 128 -18.02 -2.22 14.72
C ASP A 128 -17.85 -1.66 13.31
N TYR A 129 -18.90 -1.71 12.47
CA TYR A 129 -18.99 -0.81 11.31
C TYR A 129 -19.10 0.63 11.82
N GLY A 130 -18.01 1.15 12.36
CA GLY A 130 -17.78 2.57 12.50
C GLY A 130 -17.74 3.10 11.08
N ILE A 131 -18.87 3.66 10.64
CA ILE A 131 -18.90 4.67 9.58
C ILE A 131 -17.74 5.59 9.94
N SER A 132 -16.66 5.54 9.15
CA SER A 132 -15.65 6.56 9.27
C SER A 132 -16.35 7.84 8.83
N GLU A 133 -16.87 8.61 9.78
CA GLU A 133 -17.01 10.03 9.53
C GLU A 133 -15.61 10.47 9.15
N GLN A 134 -15.47 10.92 7.90
CA GLN A 134 -14.36 11.80 7.57
C GLN A 134 -14.50 13.00 8.50
N VAL A 135 -13.84 12.92 9.65
CA VAL A 135 -13.44 14.12 10.37
C VAL A 135 -12.41 14.74 9.46
N HIS A 136 -12.89 15.59 8.53
CA HIS A 136 -12.06 16.48 7.75
C HIS A 136 -11.49 17.49 8.74
N ASN A 137 -10.46 17.06 9.46
CA ASN A 137 -9.75 17.93 10.38
C ASN A 137 -8.63 18.62 9.62
N GLU A 138 -8.76 19.94 9.71
CA GLU A 138 -7.75 20.95 9.44
C GLU A 138 -7.42 21.12 7.96
N SER A 139 -8.20 22.03 7.36
CA SER A 139 -7.68 23.02 6.44
C SER A 139 -6.24 23.34 6.84
N PHE A 140 -5.27 22.95 6.00
CA PHE A 140 -3.92 23.49 6.15
C PHE A 140 -4.09 25.00 6.22
N LYS A 141 -3.78 25.60 7.38
CA LYS A 141 -3.55 27.04 7.45
C LYS A 141 -2.60 27.36 6.30
N GLU A 142 -3.04 28.17 5.34
CA GLU A 142 -2.18 28.79 4.34
C GLU A 142 -1.17 29.66 5.10
N ALA A 143 -0.09 29.03 5.57
CA ALA A 143 0.98 29.70 6.27
C ALA A 143 2.01 30.14 5.22
N GLY A 144 1.87 31.39 4.79
CA GLY A 144 2.75 32.13 3.90
C GLY A 144 1.92 33.05 2.99
N ASN A 145 2.01 34.36 3.18
CA ASN A 145 1.42 35.30 2.24
C ASN A 145 2.18 35.16 0.91
N ASN A 146 1.62 34.40 -0.04
CA ASN A 146 2.28 34.12 -1.34
C ASN A 146 2.80 35.41 -2.00
N ARG A 147 2.12 36.53 -1.79
CA ARG A 147 2.52 37.85 -2.29
C ARG A 147 3.82 38.39 -1.68
N GLU A 148 4.09 38.10 -0.41
CA GLU A 148 5.33 38.52 0.29
C GLU A 148 6.56 37.74 -0.20
N MET A 149 6.36 36.59 -0.85
CA MET A 149 7.44 35.80 -1.45
C MET A 149 7.87 36.35 -2.82
N ILE A 150 7.18 37.37 -3.35
CA ILE A 150 7.52 37.95 -4.65
C ILE A 150 8.83 38.71 -4.55
N ASN A 151 9.82 38.30 -5.34
CA ASN A 151 11.09 38.99 -5.51
C ASN A 151 11.37 39.16 -7.02
N ASN A 152 11.39 40.41 -7.50
CA ASN A 152 11.64 40.70 -8.91
C ASN A 152 13.12 40.82 -9.28
N ASP A 153 14.02 40.77 -8.30
CA ASP A 153 15.47 40.78 -8.51
C ASP A 153 15.99 39.40 -8.98
N ILE A 154 15.16 38.36 -8.83
CA ILE A 154 15.43 37.00 -9.32
C ILE A 154 14.57 36.68 -10.53
N SER A 155 15.07 35.80 -11.41
CA SER A 155 14.34 35.39 -12.62
C SER A 155 13.47 34.14 -12.42
N GLY A 156 13.83 33.27 -11.48
CA GLY A 156 13.11 32.05 -11.15
C GLY A 156 12.61 32.03 -9.71
N PHE A 157 13.30 31.29 -8.85
CA PHE A 157 12.92 31.07 -7.45
C PHE A 157 14.13 30.73 -6.56
N GLU A 158 13.99 31.00 -5.27
CA GLU A 158 14.96 30.60 -4.24
C GLU A 158 14.35 29.58 -3.28
N VAL A 159 15.20 28.74 -2.69
CA VAL A 159 14.79 27.66 -1.77
C VAL A 159 15.55 27.74 -0.47
N ASN A 160 14.94 27.25 0.61
CA ASN A 160 15.65 26.99 1.86
C ASN A 160 16.32 25.61 1.86
N GLU A 161 17.02 25.29 2.94
CA GLU A 161 17.72 24.00 3.14
C GLU A 161 16.81 22.77 3.01
N LYS A 162 15.50 22.94 3.24
CA LYS A 162 14.50 21.86 3.13
C LYS A 162 13.89 21.76 1.71
N GLY A 163 14.35 22.57 0.77
CA GLY A 163 13.82 22.64 -0.59
C GLY A 163 12.47 23.34 -0.74
N ALA A 164 11.98 23.99 0.32
CA ALA A 164 10.79 24.83 0.22
C ALA A 164 11.15 26.14 -0.48
N ILE A 165 10.31 26.56 -1.43
CA ILE A 165 10.49 27.83 -2.12
C ILE A 165 10.20 28.96 -1.11
N ILE A 166 11.14 29.90 -1.00
CA ILE A 166 11.05 31.06 -0.08
C ILE A 166 10.84 32.38 -0.81
N SER A 167 11.21 32.45 -2.08
CA SER A 167 10.94 33.60 -2.95
C SER A 167 10.80 33.17 -4.42
N TYR A 168 10.07 33.93 -5.23
CA TYR A 168 9.94 33.71 -6.67
C TYR A 168 9.62 34.99 -7.43
N ASN A 169 9.94 35.02 -8.73
CA ASN A 169 9.62 36.16 -9.59
C ASN A 169 8.10 36.38 -9.74
N SER A 170 7.66 37.64 -9.79
CA SER A 170 6.23 37.98 -9.91
C SER A 170 5.51 37.36 -11.11
N LYS A 171 6.21 36.95 -12.19
CA LYS A 171 5.62 36.22 -13.32
C LYS A 171 4.98 34.88 -12.92
N TYR A 172 5.40 34.30 -11.79
CA TYR A 172 4.82 33.09 -11.22
C TYR A 172 3.77 33.39 -10.14
N TYR A 173 3.17 34.58 -10.18
CA TYR A 173 2.07 34.98 -9.32
C TYR A 173 0.83 35.38 -10.13
N ASP A 174 -0.34 34.93 -9.70
CA ASP A 174 -1.62 35.43 -10.18
C ASP A 174 -2.15 36.52 -9.26
N PHE A 175 -2.01 37.78 -9.67
CA PHE A 175 -2.51 38.93 -8.90
C PHE A 175 -4.03 38.99 -8.83
N ASN A 176 -4.74 38.46 -9.83
CA ASN A 176 -6.20 38.51 -9.87
C ASN A 176 -6.80 37.50 -8.89
N ASN A 177 -6.19 36.32 -8.78
CA ASN A 177 -6.67 35.23 -7.95
C ASN A 177 -5.93 35.10 -6.61
N ASN A 178 -4.93 35.95 -6.36
CA ASN A 178 -4.07 35.93 -5.18
C ASN A 178 -3.41 34.55 -4.94
N LYS A 179 -2.90 33.92 -6.02
CA LYS A 179 -2.38 32.55 -6.02
C LYS A 179 -1.00 32.45 -6.64
N ALA A 180 -0.11 31.69 -6.01
CA ALA A 180 1.13 31.28 -6.63
C ALA A 180 0.85 30.36 -7.83
N ARG A 181 1.61 30.55 -8.90
CA ARG A 181 1.64 29.72 -10.10
C ARG A 181 2.86 28.81 -10.13
N ILE A 182 3.55 28.68 -9.02
CA ILE A 182 4.71 27.81 -8.82
C ILE A 182 4.42 26.88 -7.64
N ASP A 183 4.84 25.63 -7.75
CA ASP A 183 4.76 24.70 -6.64
C ASP A 183 5.51 25.20 -5.41
N ARG A 184 5.02 24.85 -4.22
CA ARG A 184 5.62 25.30 -2.96
C ARG A 184 6.99 24.68 -2.64
N TYR A 185 7.23 23.47 -3.15
CA TYR A 185 8.46 22.73 -2.91
C TYR A 185 9.14 22.45 -4.24
N ALA A 186 10.43 22.74 -4.28
CA ALA A 186 11.26 22.41 -5.41
C ALA A 186 11.76 20.97 -5.30
N ILE A 187 12.04 20.38 -6.46
CA ILE A 187 12.61 19.05 -6.62
C ILE A 187 14.11 19.24 -6.72
N LYS A 188 14.86 18.71 -5.74
CA LYS A 188 16.33 18.77 -5.73
C LYS A 188 16.90 17.57 -6.51
N PHE A 189 17.82 17.83 -7.43
CA PHE A 189 18.61 16.81 -8.10
C PHE A 189 19.99 17.37 -8.49
N ASN A 190 21.07 16.65 -8.15
CA ASN A 190 22.47 17.05 -8.39
C ASN A 190 22.76 18.52 -8.03
N GLU A 191 22.44 18.91 -6.79
CA GLU A 191 22.60 20.28 -6.27
C GLU A 191 21.83 21.38 -7.02
N LYS A 192 21.00 21.02 -8.00
CA LYS A 192 20.08 21.92 -8.70
C LYS A 192 18.66 21.73 -8.19
N TYR A 193 17.86 22.79 -8.29
CA TYR A 193 16.44 22.73 -7.96
C TYR A 193 15.58 23.01 -9.18
N TYR A 194 14.47 22.27 -9.27
CA TYR A 194 13.47 22.38 -10.32
C TYR A 194 12.11 22.62 -9.69
N ALA A 195 11.26 23.39 -10.36
CA ALA A 195 9.88 23.62 -9.92
C ALA A 195 8.91 23.43 -11.09
N VAL A 196 7.72 22.92 -10.79
CA VAL A 196 6.61 23.00 -11.75
C VAL A 196 5.90 24.33 -11.56
N VAL A 197 5.72 25.02 -12.68
CA VAL A 197 4.92 26.24 -12.79
C VAL A 197 3.69 25.97 -13.64
N ASN A 198 2.65 26.78 -13.46
CA ASN A 198 1.49 26.77 -14.30
C ASN A 198 1.22 28.15 -14.91
N LYS A 199 0.46 28.14 -16.00
CA LYS A 199 0.00 29.35 -16.68
C LYS A 199 -1.44 29.14 -17.08
N HIS A 200 -2.30 30.11 -16.77
CA HIS A 200 -3.70 30.09 -17.19
C HIS A 200 -3.93 31.12 -18.28
N GLU A 201 -4.26 30.66 -19.48
CA GLU A 201 -4.57 31.50 -20.65
C GLU A 201 -5.75 30.90 -21.41
N ASN A 202 -6.71 31.74 -21.81
CA ASN A 202 -7.86 31.33 -22.62
C ASN A 202 -8.57 30.07 -22.09
N TYR A 203 -8.88 30.04 -20.79
CA TYR A 203 -9.51 28.91 -20.09
C TYR A 203 -8.69 27.61 -20.06
N THR A 204 -7.43 27.65 -20.51
CA THR A 204 -6.52 26.51 -20.51
C THR A 204 -5.43 26.73 -19.48
N THR A 205 -5.19 25.73 -18.64
CA THR A 205 -4.03 25.71 -17.74
C THR A 205 -2.96 24.82 -18.36
N THR A 206 -1.78 25.38 -18.57
CA THR A 206 -0.58 24.62 -18.96
C THR A 206 0.42 24.60 -17.81
N TYR A 207 1.32 23.63 -17.85
CA TYR A 207 2.36 23.39 -16.86
C TYR A 207 3.73 23.41 -17.54
N SER A 208 4.75 23.83 -16.81
CA SER A 208 6.14 23.69 -17.26
C SER A 208 7.08 23.37 -16.11
N ILE A 209 8.22 22.76 -16.40
CA ILE A 209 9.31 22.60 -15.42
C ILE A 209 10.35 23.68 -15.67
N ILE A 210 10.75 24.38 -14.62
CA ILE A 210 11.79 25.42 -14.67
C ILE A 210 12.95 25.09 -13.72
N ASN A 211 14.14 25.60 -14.02
CA ASN A 211 15.25 25.67 -13.06
C ASN A 211 15.13 26.91 -12.14
N GLN A 212 16.06 27.06 -11.19
CA GLN A 212 16.11 28.21 -10.26
C GLN A 212 16.26 29.57 -10.94
N ASP A 213 16.87 29.63 -12.12
CA ASP A 213 17.00 30.86 -12.91
C ASP A 213 15.70 31.19 -13.66
N GLY A 214 14.68 30.32 -13.61
CA GLY A 214 13.41 30.50 -14.29
C GLY A 214 13.43 30.10 -15.76
N ASN A 215 14.49 29.43 -16.21
CA ASN A 215 14.58 28.86 -17.56
C ASN A 215 13.74 27.60 -17.62
N VAL A 216 12.89 27.50 -18.64
CA VAL A 216 12.09 26.28 -18.89
C VAL A 216 13.01 25.16 -19.34
N ILE A 217 12.85 23.98 -18.75
CA ILE A 217 13.59 22.79 -19.13
C ILE A 217 13.05 22.29 -20.47
N GLU A 218 13.96 22.10 -21.42
CA GLU A 218 13.63 21.62 -22.75
C GLU A 218 12.84 20.30 -22.70
N GLY A 219 11.73 20.23 -23.43
CA GLY A 219 10.83 19.08 -23.44
C GLY A 219 9.81 19.08 -22.29
N PHE A 220 9.75 20.11 -21.46
CA PHE A 220 8.73 20.28 -20.41
C PHE A 220 7.96 21.59 -20.55
N GLU A 221 7.77 22.08 -21.78
CA GLU A 221 7.03 23.29 -22.08
C GLU A 221 5.54 23.01 -22.21
N ASN A 222 4.70 23.92 -21.70
CA ASN A 222 3.27 24.01 -22.00
C ASN A 222 2.47 22.69 -21.92
N MET A 223 2.85 21.79 -21.01
CA MET A 223 2.16 20.51 -20.82
C MET A 223 0.72 20.77 -20.35
N ARG A 224 -0.27 20.06 -20.90
CA ARG A 224 -1.67 20.22 -20.47
C ARG A 224 -1.96 19.62 -19.09
N LYS A 225 -1.15 18.65 -18.68
CA LYS A 225 -1.22 18.05 -17.35
C LYS A 225 0.08 18.24 -16.62
N ARG A 226 -0.06 18.35 -15.30
CA ARG A 226 1.05 18.35 -14.36
C ARG A 226 1.76 16.98 -14.40
N PRO A 227 3.10 16.93 -14.28
CA PRO A 227 3.81 15.67 -14.13
C PRO A 227 3.27 14.83 -12.97
N ILE A 228 3.26 13.51 -13.13
CA ILE A 228 2.77 12.60 -12.09
C ILE A 228 3.89 12.33 -11.08
N TYR A 229 3.98 13.18 -10.06
CA TYR A 229 5.06 13.20 -9.07
C TYR A 229 5.34 11.91 -8.32
N LYS A 230 4.32 11.09 -8.15
CA LYS A 230 4.42 9.74 -7.62
C LYS A 230 5.44 8.87 -8.38
N TYR A 231 5.63 9.13 -9.67
CA TYR A 231 6.57 8.45 -10.55
C TYR A 231 7.80 9.31 -10.88
N THR A 232 7.92 10.53 -10.36
CA THR A 232 9.16 11.31 -10.51
C THR A 232 10.28 10.59 -9.80
N PHE A 233 11.44 10.40 -10.42
CA PHE A 233 12.52 9.59 -9.86
C PHE A 233 13.88 10.08 -10.33
N ALA A 234 14.81 10.32 -9.41
CA ALA A 234 16.20 10.48 -9.72
C ALA A 234 16.88 9.11 -9.81
N THR A 235 17.56 8.90 -10.92
CA THR A 235 18.62 7.92 -11.04
C THR A 235 19.94 8.58 -10.64
N PRO A 236 21.06 7.84 -10.52
CA PRO A 236 22.36 8.46 -10.30
C PRO A 236 22.76 9.50 -11.36
N GLU A 237 22.19 9.41 -12.56
CA GLU A 237 22.56 10.22 -13.73
C GLU A 237 21.55 11.32 -14.07
N ASP A 238 20.27 11.13 -13.73
CA ASP A 238 19.20 11.97 -14.26
C ASP A 238 17.97 12.06 -13.36
N LEU A 239 17.12 13.05 -13.60
CA LEU A 239 15.82 13.23 -12.94
C LEU A 239 14.70 13.02 -13.95
N TRP A 240 13.88 12.00 -13.71
CA TRP A 240 12.82 11.56 -14.60
C TRP A 240 11.44 11.95 -14.10
N PHE A 241 10.56 12.23 -15.04
CA PHE A 241 9.16 12.57 -14.83
C PHE A 241 8.28 11.73 -15.74
N LEU A 242 7.17 11.22 -15.19
CA LEU A 242 6.10 10.67 -16.02
C LEU A 242 5.20 11.84 -16.47
N ILE A 243 5.20 12.11 -17.77
CA ILE A 243 4.44 13.21 -18.38
C ILE A 243 3.43 12.69 -19.39
N GLU A 244 2.33 13.42 -19.54
CA GLU A 244 1.34 13.14 -20.59
C GLU A 244 1.85 13.65 -21.93
N ILE A 245 1.62 12.87 -22.98
CA ILE A 245 1.87 13.25 -24.37
C ILE A 245 0.56 13.38 -25.14
N GLU A 246 0.52 14.34 -26.07
CA GLU A 246 -0.55 14.53 -27.05
C GLU A 246 -1.98 14.58 -26.47
N ASN A 247 -2.19 15.31 -25.37
CA ASN A 247 -3.54 15.52 -24.79
C ASN A 247 -4.28 14.21 -24.45
N ASN A 248 -3.55 13.24 -23.89
CA ASN A 248 -4.04 11.91 -23.49
C ASN A 248 -4.34 10.96 -24.68
N SER A 249 -4.16 11.37 -25.93
CA SER A 249 -4.42 10.50 -27.09
C SER A 249 -3.37 9.39 -27.20
N LEU A 250 -2.12 9.68 -26.86
CA LEU A 250 -1.00 8.73 -26.95
C LEU A 250 -0.47 8.24 -25.60
N GLY A 251 -1.07 8.68 -24.48
CA GLY A 251 -0.72 8.23 -23.14
C GLY A 251 0.40 9.02 -22.48
N TYR A 252 1.33 8.31 -21.85
CA TYR A 252 2.39 8.88 -21.00
C TYR A 252 3.77 8.36 -21.41
N VAL A 253 4.81 9.13 -21.12
CA VAL A 253 6.22 8.74 -21.27
C VAL A 253 7.02 9.18 -20.06
N PHE A 254 8.09 8.44 -19.74
CA PHE A 254 9.11 8.96 -18.85
C PHE A 254 10.04 9.85 -19.66
N ARG A 255 10.18 11.10 -19.25
CA ARG A 255 11.15 12.05 -19.81
C ARG A 255 12.06 12.57 -18.71
N SER A 256 13.33 12.73 -19.01
CA SER A 256 14.34 13.21 -18.07
C SER A 256 14.70 14.68 -18.31
N VAL A 257 15.29 15.34 -17.29
CA VAL A 257 15.77 16.72 -17.43
C VAL A 257 16.94 16.85 -18.41
N ASN A 258 17.68 15.77 -18.68
CA ASN A 258 18.66 15.72 -19.77
C ASN A 258 18.08 15.21 -21.09
N GLN A 259 16.75 15.32 -21.28
CA GLN A 259 16.04 15.03 -22.53
C GLN A 259 16.11 13.56 -22.99
N LYS A 260 16.40 12.62 -22.09
CA LYS A 260 16.21 11.20 -22.36
C LYS A 260 14.71 10.88 -22.26
N GLU A 261 14.24 9.94 -23.06
CA GLU A 261 12.85 9.48 -23.05
C GLU A 261 12.78 7.95 -23.03
N SER A 262 11.79 7.39 -22.34
CA SER A 262 11.50 5.97 -22.40
C SER A 262 11.10 5.56 -23.81
N THR A 263 11.59 4.41 -24.27
CA THR A 263 11.25 3.87 -25.59
C THR A 263 9.78 3.48 -25.73
N GLU A 264 9.12 3.11 -24.63
CA GLU A 264 7.72 2.71 -24.61
C GLU A 264 6.80 3.84 -24.15
N LYS A 265 5.60 3.86 -24.73
CA LYS A 265 4.49 4.69 -24.26
C LYS A 265 3.64 3.89 -23.28
N PHE A 266 3.19 4.56 -22.23
CA PHE A 266 2.39 3.97 -21.17
C PHE A 266 0.94 4.42 -21.28
N LYS A 267 0.03 3.49 -21.03
CA LYS A 267 -1.37 3.83 -20.75
C LYS A 267 -1.44 4.63 -19.45
N HIS A 268 -2.58 5.26 -19.18
CA HIS A 268 -2.78 6.00 -17.95
C HIS A 268 -2.34 5.16 -16.74
N PRO A 269 -1.44 5.65 -15.88
CA PRO A 269 -0.93 4.86 -14.77
C PRO A 269 -2.11 4.49 -13.87
N TYR A 270 -2.43 3.20 -13.81
CA TYR A 270 -3.50 2.69 -12.98
C TYR A 270 -2.95 2.56 -11.56
N SER A 271 -3.39 3.44 -10.67
CA SER A 271 -2.96 3.50 -9.28
C SER A 271 -3.61 2.36 -8.49
N MET A 272 -2.96 1.21 -8.40
CA MET A 272 -3.34 0.18 -7.43
C MET A 272 -2.12 -0.23 -6.57
N THR A 273 -2.09 0.34 -5.37
CA THR A 273 -1.14 0.09 -4.26
C THR A 273 0.31 0.48 -4.58
N ILE A 274 0.75 1.57 -3.94
CA ILE A 274 1.85 2.41 -4.45
C ILE A 274 3.01 2.35 -3.47
N LEU A 275 4.01 1.62 -3.89
CA LEU A 275 5.34 1.57 -3.30
C LEU A 275 6.46 2.13 -4.20
N PRO A 276 6.24 2.82 -5.35
CA PRO A 276 7.28 3.46 -6.14
C PRO A 276 8.37 4.08 -5.29
N LYS A 277 8.03 4.93 -4.32
CA LYS A 277 9.05 5.62 -3.51
C LYS A 277 9.78 4.71 -2.52
N THR A 278 9.09 3.73 -1.93
CA THR A 278 9.67 2.85 -0.91
C THR A 278 10.57 1.77 -1.51
N ILE A 279 10.15 1.13 -2.61
CA ILE A 279 10.86 0.01 -3.24
C ILE A 279 11.36 0.29 -4.66
N GLY A 280 11.07 1.45 -5.25
CA GLY A 280 11.55 1.83 -6.58
C GLY A 280 10.94 1.04 -7.74
N TYR A 281 9.78 0.39 -7.55
CA TYR A 281 9.14 -0.40 -8.61
C TYR A 281 7.73 0.10 -8.90
N ALA A 282 7.34 0.04 -10.17
CA ALA A 282 5.99 0.35 -10.62
C ALA A 282 5.49 -0.69 -11.62
N ILE A 283 4.23 -1.12 -11.46
CA ILE A 283 3.51 -1.79 -12.55
C ILE A 283 3.12 -0.71 -13.56
N LEU A 284 3.49 -0.93 -14.82
CA LEU A 284 3.13 -0.06 -15.93
C LEU A 284 2.48 -0.90 -17.04
N VAL A 285 1.63 -0.25 -17.82
CA VAL A 285 0.91 -0.90 -18.93
C VAL A 285 1.30 -0.22 -20.22
N THR A 286 1.75 -0.99 -21.20
CA THR A 286 2.10 -0.53 -22.53
C THR A 286 1.15 -1.17 -23.54
N GLU A 287 1.40 -1.01 -24.84
CA GLU A 287 0.62 -1.72 -25.86
C GLU A 287 0.83 -3.23 -25.80
N LYS A 288 2.02 -3.67 -25.38
CA LYS A 288 2.38 -5.09 -25.25
C LYS A 288 1.70 -5.76 -24.06
N GLY A 289 1.35 -5.01 -23.01
CA GLY A 289 0.68 -5.52 -21.81
C GLY A 289 1.26 -4.94 -20.52
N TYR A 290 1.16 -5.69 -19.42
CA TYR A 290 1.66 -5.26 -18.11
C TYR A 290 3.14 -5.61 -17.97
N GLY A 291 3.93 -4.70 -17.39
CA GLY A 291 5.32 -4.93 -17.01
C GLY A 291 5.61 -4.34 -15.62
N VAL A 292 6.80 -4.61 -15.09
CA VAL A 292 7.29 -3.99 -13.85
C VAL A 292 8.57 -3.23 -14.15
N MET A 293 8.53 -1.91 -14.02
CA MET A 293 9.66 -1.01 -14.24
C MET A 293 10.43 -0.79 -12.94
N ASP A 294 11.75 -0.87 -13.00
CA ASP A 294 12.65 -0.34 -11.97
C ASP A 294 12.83 1.16 -12.19
N LEU A 295 12.22 1.98 -11.33
CA LEU A 295 12.29 3.45 -11.44
C LEU A 295 13.67 4.02 -11.04
N THR A 296 14.54 3.21 -10.42
CA THR A 296 15.90 3.66 -10.05
C THR A 296 16.91 3.51 -11.19
N THR A 297 16.60 2.66 -12.17
CA THR A 297 17.42 2.45 -13.38
C THR A 297 16.69 2.85 -14.67
N MET A 298 15.36 2.99 -14.61
CA MET A 298 14.47 3.17 -15.76
C MET A 298 14.50 1.99 -16.74
N GLU A 299 14.72 0.78 -16.21
CA GLU A 299 14.74 -0.47 -16.98
C GLU A 299 13.62 -1.42 -16.53
N TRP A 300 13.19 -2.30 -17.43
CA TRP A 300 12.21 -3.32 -17.09
C TRP A 300 12.80 -4.38 -16.18
N ARG A 301 12.22 -4.54 -14.98
CA ARG A 301 12.46 -5.71 -14.14
C ARG A 301 11.70 -6.92 -14.66
N ILE A 302 10.49 -6.70 -15.16
CA ILE A 302 9.68 -7.67 -15.90
C ILE A 302 9.19 -6.96 -17.16
N GLU A 303 9.56 -7.50 -18.31
CA GLU A 303 9.17 -6.97 -19.62
C GLU A 303 7.64 -6.98 -19.81
N PRO A 304 7.07 -5.96 -20.48
CA PRO A 304 5.66 -5.94 -20.83
C PRO A 304 5.28 -7.11 -21.73
N SER A 305 4.23 -7.83 -21.33
CA SER A 305 3.71 -8.98 -22.10
C SER A 305 2.19 -9.07 -21.94
N SER A 306 1.52 -9.60 -22.97
CA SER A 306 0.07 -9.84 -22.95
C SER A 306 -0.31 -10.98 -22.01
N GLU A 307 0.65 -11.84 -21.67
CA GLU A 307 0.50 -12.91 -20.67
C GLU A 307 0.54 -12.35 -19.24
N ASN A 308 1.14 -11.18 -19.03
CA ASN A 308 1.21 -10.53 -17.74
C ASN A 308 -0.13 -9.86 -17.42
N VAL A 309 -0.76 -10.27 -16.31
CA VAL A 309 -1.95 -9.60 -15.78
C VAL A 309 -1.70 -9.27 -14.31
N PHE A 310 -1.23 -8.04 -14.07
CA PHE A 310 -0.80 -7.58 -12.75
C PHE A 310 -1.79 -6.56 -12.18
N TYR A 311 -2.22 -6.77 -10.93
CA TYR A 311 -3.14 -5.87 -10.24
C TYR A 311 -2.42 -4.93 -9.29
N ALA A 312 -1.47 -5.43 -8.51
CA ALA A 312 -0.87 -4.63 -7.45
C ALA A 312 0.51 -5.15 -7.05
N LEU A 313 1.35 -4.22 -6.59
CA LEU A 313 2.62 -4.51 -5.92
C LEU A 313 2.44 -4.46 -4.41
N TYR A 314 3.01 -5.46 -3.75
CA TYR A 314 3.09 -5.55 -2.30
C TYR A 314 4.53 -5.78 -1.88
N TYR A 315 4.81 -5.46 -0.62
CA TYR A 315 6.04 -5.88 0.01
C TYR A 315 5.76 -6.45 1.39
N ALA A 316 6.63 -7.37 1.81
CA ALA A 316 6.69 -7.88 3.16
C ALA A 316 8.04 -7.53 3.77
N SER A 317 8.05 -6.96 4.97
CA SER A 317 9.25 -6.61 5.71
C SER A 317 9.10 -6.94 7.19
N SER A 318 10.19 -7.37 7.81
CA SER A 318 10.27 -7.51 9.28
C SER A 318 10.73 -6.22 9.96
N GLU A 319 11.04 -5.19 9.16
CA GLU A 319 11.61 -3.91 9.59
C GLU A 319 10.80 -2.75 9.02
N LEU A 320 10.77 -1.63 9.76
CA LEU A 320 10.25 -0.39 9.21
C LEU A 320 11.18 0.02 8.07
N LEU A 321 10.63 0.12 6.87
CA LEU A 321 11.35 0.67 5.73
C LEU A 321 11.37 2.18 5.84
N LEU A 322 12.39 2.80 5.25
CA LEU A 322 12.32 4.24 5.03
C LEU A 322 11.20 4.47 4.02
N ASP A 323 10.07 4.92 4.52
CA ASP A 323 8.89 5.27 3.74
C ASP A 323 8.57 6.74 4.00
N LYS A 324 8.20 7.41 2.94
CA LYS A 324 7.79 8.81 2.94
C LYS A 324 6.31 8.82 2.54
N ASN A 325 5.44 8.47 3.50
CA ASN A 325 4.02 8.80 3.45
C ASN A 325 3.86 10.32 3.62
N TYR A 326 4.30 11.09 2.63
CA TYR A 326 4.10 12.54 2.61
C TYR A 326 2.92 12.88 1.70
N PRO A 327 2.20 13.98 2.00
CA PRO A 327 1.25 14.56 1.04
C PRO A 327 1.96 14.81 -0.29
N GLU A 328 1.24 14.62 -1.40
CA GLU A 328 1.72 14.53 -2.79
C GLU A 328 2.61 15.71 -3.28
N HIS A 329 2.74 16.76 -2.48
CA HIS A 329 3.40 18.02 -2.80
C HIS A 329 4.72 18.25 -2.06
N ILE A 330 5.14 17.34 -1.15
CA ILE A 330 6.40 17.43 -0.41
C ILE A 330 7.19 16.15 -0.65
N ILE A 331 7.99 16.12 -1.71
CA ILE A 331 8.83 14.95 -2.01
C ILE A 331 10.28 15.32 -1.75
N PRO A 332 10.78 15.16 -0.50
CA PRO A 332 12.20 14.95 -0.37
C PRO A 332 12.45 13.55 -0.92
N GLU A 333 13.24 13.45 -1.98
CA GLU A 333 13.59 12.19 -2.62
C GLU A 333 14.11 11.17 -1.61
N ILE A 334 13.77 9.88 -1.81
CA ILE A 334 14.46 8.80 -1.10
C ILE A 334 15.67 8.47 -1.98
N PRO A 335 16.91 8.65 -1.49
CA PRO A 335 18.09 8.32 -2.28
C PRO A 335 18.05 6.87 -2.78
N VAL A 336 18.56 6.62 -3.98
CA VAL A 336 18.55 5.29 -4.61
C VAL A 336 19.23 4.24 -3.70
N GLU A 337 20.25 4.63 -2.94
CA GLU A 337 20.93 3.77 -1.96
C GLU A 337 19.96 3.30 -0.88
N LYS A 338 19.08 4.17 -0.41
CA LYS A 338 18.06 3.84 0.60
C LYS A 338 16.95 2.98 0.04
N ILE A 339 16.58 3.16 -1.22
CA ILE A 339 15.66 2.25 -1.92
C ILE A 339 16.30 0.85 -2.04
N ASN A 340 17.58 0.78 -2.39
CA ASN A 340 18.32 -0.48 -2.45
C ASN A 340 18.45 -1.14 -1.06
N GLU A 341 18.64 -0.37 0.02
CA GLU A 341 18.56 -0.89 1.39
C GLU A 341 17.17 -1.43 1.72
N ASN A 342 16.10 -0.73 1.33
CA ASN A 342 14.72 -1.17 1.52
C ASN A 342 14.44 -2.49 0.78
N ARG A 343 14.91 -2.63 -0.47
CA ARG A 343 14.81 -3.87 -1.26
C ARG A 343 15.48 -5.05 -0.56
N LYS A 344 16.66 -4.87 0.02
CA LYS A 344 17.38 -5.94 0.78
C LYS A 344 16.61 -6.39 2.03
N LYS A 345 15.82 -5.51 2.63
CA LYS A 345 15.04 -5.79 3.85
C LYS A 345 13.67 -6.40 3.56
N SER A 346 13.20 -6.35 2.33
CA SER A 346 11.84 -6.73 1.94
C SER A 346 11.79 -7.88 0.94
N ASN A 347 10.65 -8.57 0.91
CA ASN A 347 10.25 -9.43 -0.19
C ASN A 347 9.16 -8.70 -0.97
N ILE A 348 9.23 -8.71 -2.30
CA ILE A 348 8.30 -7.97 -3.17
C ILE A 348 7.43 -8.98 -3.90
N TYR A 349 6.14 -8.68 -3.98
CA TYR A 349 5.13 -9.57 -4.54
C TYR A 349 4.22 -8.85 -5.52
N ILE A 350 3.84 -9.54 -6.58
CA ILE A 350 2.91 -9.07 -7.62
C ILE A 350 1.63 -9.88 -7.51
N LEU A 351 0.50 -9.21 -7.32
CA LEU A 351 -0.82 -9.82 -7.33
C LEU A 351 -1.33 -9.95 -8.78
N ASN A 352 -1.89 -11.12 -9.12
CA ASN A 352 -2.45 -11.38 -10.45
C ASN A 352 -3.99 -11.47 -10.45
N SER A 353 -4.59 -11.63 -11.64
CA SER A 353 -6.05 -11.79 -11.83
C SER A 353 -6.68 -13.00 -11.15
N LYS A 354 -5.87 -13.99 -10.76
CA LYS A 354 -6.30 -15.24 -10.15
C LYS A 354 -6.15 -15.21 -8.62
N GLU A 355 -5.92 -14.04 -8.04
CA GLU A 355 -5.68 -13.84 -6.60
C GLU A 355 -4.46 -14.64 -6.10
N GLN A 356 -3.40 -14.65 -6.90
CA GLN A 356 -2.14 -15.32 -6.57
C GLN A 356 -0.97 -14.33 -6.60
N PHE A 357 0.07 -14.66 -5.84
CA PHE A 357 1.29 -13.86 -5.75
C PHE A 357 2.44 -14.49 -6.53
N TYR A 358 3.11 -13.67 -7.33
CA TYR A 358 4.44 -13.93 -7.87
C TYR A 358 5.48 -13.11 -7.12
N ASP A 359 6.74 -13.53 -7.11
CA ASP A 359 7.85 -12.59 -6.88
C ASP A 359 8.31 -11.94 -8.20
N LEU A 360 9.33 -11.09 -8.12
CA LEU A 360 9.89 -10.38 -9.28
C LEU A 360 10.58 -11.30 -10.30
N ASP A 361 10.82 -12.57 -9.95
CA ASP A 361 11.34 -13.59 -10.87
C ASP A 361 10.20 -14.49 -11.40
N LEU A 362 8.95 -14.05 -11.23
CA LEU A 362 7.73 -14.73 -11.63
C LEU A 362 7.52 -16.11 -10.97
N ASN A 363 8.16 -16.38 -9.83
CA ASN A 363 7.88 -17.60 -9.08
C ASN A 363 6.52 -17.50 -8.39
N LEU A 364 5.61 -18.41 -8.76
CA LEU A 364 4.27 -18.47 -8.21
C LEU A 364 4.25 -19.05 -6.78
N TYR A 365 3.60 -18.33 -5.85
CA TYR A 365 3.36 -18.77 -4.49
C TYR A 365 1.96 -19.38 -4.35
N THR A 366 1.88 -20.69 -4.51
CA THR A 366 0.69 -21.50 -4.24
C THR A 366 0.97 -22.50 -3.13
N VAL A 367 -0.08 -22.90 -2.41
CA VAL A 367 0.03 -23.92 -1.37
C VAL A 367 0.46 -25.24 -2.01
N LYS A 368 1.59 -25.80 -1.57
CA LYS A 368 1.99 -27.17 -1.95
C LYS A 368 1.00 -28.16 -1.32
N ARG A 369 0.43 -29.01 -2.17
CA ARG A 369 -0.43 -30.13 -1.73
C ARG A 369 0.37 -31.17 -0.96
#